data_AF-K0G3I4-F1
#
_entry.id   AF-K0G3I4-F1
#
_cell.length_a   1.000
_cell.length_b   1.000
_cell.length_c   1.000
_cell.angle_alpha   90.00
_cell.angle_beta   90.00
_cell.angle_gamma   90.00
#
_symmetry.space_group_name_H-M   'P 1'
#
loop_
_entity.id
_entity.type
_entity.pdbx_description
1 polymer ?
#
loop_
_entity_poly.entity_id
_entity_poly.type
_entity_poly.pdbx_seq_one_letter_code
_entity_poly.pdbx_strand_id
1 'polypeptide(L)'
;MAKKYFSVDVSNDIHVVELHETLEQAKQKCLDSAKSAYDFASDTDDFINFEGHDLPCAVYGVVLGKAESGTRPLTEEEVESGYYDGYDYIIEQPKLVEVNNWISVKDELPDEDIDVLIYGYKRSEFRLISISFYSEGKFNRPDSFTVTHWQPLPQPPRD
;
A
#
# COMPACT_ATOMS: atom_id res chain seq x y z
N MET A 1 -8.29 4.44 -7.58
CA MET A 1 -7.40 3.34 -7.14
C MET A 1 -7.08 3.54 -5.65
N ALA A 2 -6.81 2.47 -4.89
CA ALA A 2 -6.37 2.64 -3.51
C ALA A 2 -5.00 3.35 -3.51
N LYS A 3 -4.84 4.42 -2.73
CA LYS A 3 -3.57 5.15 -2.62
C LYS A 3 -2.53 4.27 -1.93
N LYS A 4 -1.66 3.66 -2.74
CA LYS A 4 -0.69 2.63 -2.33
C LYS A 4 0.66 3.22 -1.94
N TYR A 5 0.93 4.48 -2.31
CA TYR A 5 2.23 5.10 -2.11
C TYR A 5 2.11 6.28 -1.15
N PHE A 6 3.21 6.62 -0.49
CA PHE A 6 3.28 7.79 0.38
C PHE A 6 4.57 8.57 0.18
N SER A 7 4.53 9.86 0.51
CA SER A 7 5.71 10.69 0.76
C SER A 7 5.54 11.44 2.06
N VAL A 8 6.65 11.86 2.67
CA VAL A 8 6.63 12.79 3.79
C VAL A 8 6.94 14.18 3.26
N ASP A 9 6.04 15.12 3.53
CA ASP A 9 6.25 16.54 3.28
C ASP A 9 7.05 17.15 4.43
N VAL A 10 8.34 17.36 4.19
CA VAL A 10 9.31 17.97 5.11
C VAL A 10 9.42 19.48 4.96
N SER A 11 8.65 20.09 4.07
CA SER A 11 8.56 21.55 3.95
C SER A 11 7.69 22.20 5.04
N ASN A 12 7.02 21.37 5.84
CA ASN A 12 6.22 21.75 7.00
C ASN A 12 6.87 21.27 8.30
N ASP A 13 6.74 22.06 9.36
CA ASP A 13 7.29 21.79 10.70
C ASP A 13 6.84 20.47 11.35
N ILE A 14 5.76 19.86 10.85
CA ILE A 14 5.15 18.65 11.44
C ILE A 14 5.33 17.38 10.59
N HIS A 15 6.07 17.45 9.47
CA HIS A 15 6.39 16.32 8.58
C HIS A 15 5.16 15.46 8.19
N VAL A 16 4.32 15.99 7.29
CA VAL A 16 3.01 15.39 6.97
C VAL A 16 3.15 14.20 6.02
N VAL A 17 2.48 13.09 6.31
CA VAL A 17 2.37 11.96 5.37
C VAL A 17 1.30 12.26 4.31
N GLU A 18 1.72 12.33 3.05
CA GLU A 18 0.85 12.45 1.89
C GLU A 18 0.69 11.10 1.18
N LEU A 19 -0.54 10.77 0.77
CA LEU A 19 -0.86 9.54 0.05
C LEU A 19 -1.06 9.78 -1.46
N HIS A 20 -0.46 8.90 -2.27
CA HIS A 20 -0.36 9.01 -3.73
C HIS A 20 -0.88 7.77 -4.45
N GLU A 21 -1.31 7.95 -5.70
CA GLU A 21 -1.81 6.87 -6.55
C GLU A 21 -0.67 6.09 -7.22
N THR A 22 0.44 6.78 -7.54
CA THR A 22 1.59 6.19 -8.23
C THR A 22 2.90 6.41 -7.47
N LEU A 23 3.88 5.53 -7.70
CA LEU A 23 5.22 5.66 -7.12
C LEU A 23 5.92 6.94 -7.62
N GLU A 24 5.73 7.33 -8.88
CA GLU A 24 6.34 8.51 -9.45
C GLU A 24 5.81 9.81 -8.83
N GLN A 25 4.50 9.87 -8.52
CA GLN A 25 3.94 10.98 -7.75
C GLN A 25 4.59 11.09 -6.36
N ALA A 26 4.73 9.97 -5.64
CA ALA A 26 5.34 9.95 -4.32
C ALA A 26 6.81 10.38 -4.34
N LYS A 27 7.58 9.90 -5.31
CA LYS A 27 8.98 10.32 -5.54
C LYS A 27 9.07 11.81 -5.82
N GLN A 28 8.26 12.31 -6.76
CA GLN A 28 8.30 13.71 -7.17
C GLN A 28 7.94 14.62 -6.00
N LYS A 29 6.88 14.29 -5.25
CA LYS A 29 6.45 15.06 -4.08
C LYS A 29 7.49 15.07 -2.96
N CYS A 30 8.10 13.93 -2.66
CA CYS A 30 9.22 13.86 -1.72
C CYS A 30 10.39 14.75 -2.14
N LEU A 31 10.77 14.72 -3.42
CA LEU A 31 11.88 15.52 -3.94
C LEU A 31 11.56 17.02 -3.91
N ASP A 32 10.36 17.42 -4.31
CA ASP A 32 9.93 18.82 -4.31
C ASP A 32 9.89 19.38 -2.89
N SER A 33 9.40 18.59 -1.94
CA SER A 33 9.39 18.95 -0.52
C SER A 33 10.81 19.12 0.04
N ALA A 34 11.71 18.18 -0.24
CA ALA A 34 13.10 18.27 0.20
C ALA A 34 13.84 19.50 -0.38
N LYS A 35 13.58 19.84 -1.65
CA LYS A 35 14.11 21.06 -2.27
C LYS A 35 13.55 22.32 -1.60
N SER A 36 12.26 22.33 -1.30
CA SER A 36 11.62 23.48 -0.64
C SER A 36 12.19 23.71 0.77
N ALA A 37 12.41 22.62 1.54
CA ALA A 37 13.07 22.70 2.84
C ALA A 37 14.53 23.17 2.72
N TYR A 38 15.26 22.70 1.70
CA TYR A 38 16.62 23.17 1.41
C TYR A 38 16.66 24.67 1.10
N ASP A 39 15.76 25.16 0.23
CA ASP A 39 15.69 26.58 -0.13
C ASP A 39 15.39 27.44 1.11
N PHE A 40 14.47 27.00 1.98
CA PHE A 40 14.19 27.68 3.24
C PHE A 40 15.42 27.71 4.18
N ALA A 41 16.13 26.60 4.32
CA ALA A 41 17.35 26.52 5.12
C ALA A 41 18.45 27.43 4.56
N SER A 42 18.54 27.53 3.23
CA SER A 42 19.46 28.45 2.55
C SER A 42 19.12 29.92 2.84
N ASP A 43 17.84 30.28 2.85
CA ASP A 43 17.39 31.66 3.12
C ASP A 43 17.55 32.05 4.60
N THR A 44 17.53 31.08 5.50
CA THR A 44 17.58 31.28 6.96
C THR A 44 18.95 30.95 7.59
N ASP A 45 19.89 30.42 6.81
CA ASP A 45 21.19 29.88 7.26
C ASP A 45 21.05 28.78 8.33
N ASP A 46 19.97 27.99 8.26
CA ASP A 46 19.64 26.93 9.23
C ASP A 46 19.80 25.52 8.64
N PHE A 47 20.99 25.25 8.08
CA PHE A 47 21.32 23.92 7.56
C PHE A 47 21.45 22.86 8.66
N ILE A 48 21.68 23.26 9.90
CA ILE A 48 21.72 22.33 11.04
C ILE A 48 20.33 21.69 11.22
N ASN A 49 19.26 22.49 11.16
CA ASN A 49 17.91 21.95 11.24
C ASN A 49 17.57 21.09 10.02
N PHE A 50 17.91 21.55 8.81
CA PHE A 50 17.67 20.79 7.59
C PHE A 50 18.35 19.41 7.60
N GLU A 51 19.64 19.34 7.93
CA GLU A 51 20.39 18.07 7.92
C GLU A 51 19.97 17.14 9.08
N GLY A 52 19.62 17.70 10.23
CA GLY A 52 19.29 16.94 11.44
C GLY A 52 17.83 16.49 11.55
N HIS A 53 16.91 17.24 10.95
CA HIS A 53 15.47 17.05 11.13
C HIS A 53 14.73 16.82 9.81
N ASP A 54 14.87 17.71 8.83
CA ASP A 54 14.04 17.65 7.62
C ASP A 54 14.51 16.58 6.64
N LEU A 55 15.78 16.61 6.25
CA LEU A 55 16.33 15.70 5.25
C LEU A 55 16.20 14.21 5.64
N PRO A 56 16.45 13.78 6.90
CA PRO A 56 16.25 12.39 7.31
C PRO A 56 14.80 11.91 7.19
N CYS A 57 13.84 12.83 7.31
CA CYS A 57 12.42 12.55 7.19
C CYS A 57 11.91 12.63 5.75
N ALA A 58 12.71 13.10 4.79
CA ALA A 58 12.34 13.22 3.38
C ALA A 58 12.32 11.83 2.71
N VAL A 59 11.28 11.06 3.01
CA VAL A 59 11.12 9.68 2.56
C VAL A 59 9.86 9.50 1.72
N TYR A 60 9.92 8.54 0.80
CA TYR A 60 8.77 8.04 0.06
C TYR A 60 8.76 6.52 0.09
N GLY A 61 7.58 5.93 -0.08
CA GLY A 61 7.45 4.48 -0.02
C GLY A 61 6.10 3.94 -0.40
N VAL A 62 5.92 2.67 -0.06
CA VAL A 62 4.69 1.90 -0.27
C VAL A 62 4.00 1.70 1.06
N VAL A 63 2.69 1.90 1.10
CA VAL A 63 1.84 1.60 2.26
C VAL A 63 1.70 0.08 2.36
N LEU A 64 2.26 -0.50 3.42
CA LEU A 64 2.20 -1.95 3.68
C LEU A 64 1.00 -2.36 4.55
N GLY A 65 0.30 -1.40 5.13
CA GLY A 65 -0.84 -1.65 6.00
C GLY A 65 -1.56 -0.35 6.32
N LYS A 66 -2.82 -0.47 6.72
CA LYS A 66 -3.66 0.66 7.14
C LYS A 66 -4.66 0.21 8.19
N ALA A 67 -5.22 1.15 8.92
CA ALA A 67 -6.39 0.89 9.73
C ALA A 67 -7.63 0.90 8.83
N GLU A 68 -8.49 -0.12 8.97
CA GLU A 68 -9.83 -0.12 8.40
C GLU A 68 -10.86 -0.30 9.52
N SER A 69 -12.00 0.34 9.37
CA SER A 69 -13.16 0.16 10.24
C SER A 69 -14.35 -0.27 9.39
N GLY A 70 -15.12 -1.21 9.93
CA GLY A 70 -16.39 -1.64 9.36
C GLY A 70 -17.56 -0.91 10.00
N THR A 71 -18.74 -1.20 9.49
CA THR A 71 -20.00 -0.80 10.11
C THR A 71 -20.83 -2.03 10.40
N ARG A 72 -21.55 -2.03 11.52
CA ARG A 72 -22.54 -3.06 11.85
C ARG A 72 -23.87 -2.43 12.23
N PRO A 73 -25.01 -3.13 12.09
CA PRO A 73 -26.27 -2.68 12.66
C PRO A 73 -26.20 -2.62 14.19
N LEU A 74 -27.10 -1.86 14.79
CA LEU A 74 -27.29 -1.81 16.25
C LEU A 74 -27.79 -3.17 16.76
N THR A 75 -27.41 -3.51 18.00
CA THR A 75 -28.01 -4.62 18.73
C THR A 75 -29.36 -4.21 19.35
N GLU A 76 -30.18 -5.19 19.75
CA GLU A 76 -31.47 -4.92 20.41
C GLU A 76 -31.29 -4.07 21.68
N GLU A 77 -30.28 -4.38 22.50
CA GLU A 77 -29.96 -3.61 23.71
C GLU A 77 -29.54 -2.17 23.38
N GLU A 78 -28.77 -1.95 22.31
CA GLU A 78 -28.36 -0.61 21.87
C GLU A 78 -29.55 0.22 21.37
N VAL A 79 -30.51 -0.41 20.68
CA VAL A 79 -31.76 0.21 20.26
C VAL A 79 -32.63 0.57 21.47
N GLU A 80 -32.81 -0.39 22.39
CA GLU A 80 -33.63 -0.19 23.60
C GLU A 80 -33.04 0.88 24.54
N SER A 81 -31.72 1.08 24.50
CA SER A 81 -31.03 2.06 25.34
C SER A 81 -31.39 3.52 25.01
N GLY A 82 -31.88 3.80 23.80
CA GLY A 82 -32.18 5.16 23.31
C GLY A 82 -30.95 6.07 23.08
N TYR A 83 -29.74 5.64 23.47
CA TYR A 83 -28.51 6.44 23.30
C TYR A 83 -28.10 6.61 21.84
N TYR A 84 -28.52 5.69 20.98
CA TYR A 84 -28.21 5.68 19.55
C TYR A 84 -29.43 6.03 18.69
N ASP A 85 -30.45 6.66 19.27
CA ASP A 85 -31.62 7.13 18.54
C ASP A 85 -31.21 8.05 17.38
N GLY A 86 -31.67 7.70 16.17
CA GLY A 86 -31.33 8.42 14.93
C GLY A 86 -30.10 7.90 14.19
N TYR A 87 -29.47 6.82 14.66
CA TYR A 87 -28.40 6.12 13.95
C TYR A 87 -28.82 4.70 13.56
N ASP A 88 -28.56 4.33 12.30
CA ASP A 88 -28.91 3.00 11.75
C ASP A 88 -27.77 1.97 11.89
N TYR A 89 -26.56 2.43 12.19
CA TYR A 89 -25.37 1.59 12.31
C TYR A 89 -24.35 2.16 13.29
N ILE A 90 -23.48 1.28 13.80
CA ILE A 90 -22.32 1.62 14.61
C ILE A 90 -21.06 1.45 13.76
N ILE A 91 -20.17 2.44 13.83
CA ILE A 91 -18.81 2.35 13.28
C ILE A 91 -17.97 1.52 14.28
N GLU A 92 -17.38 0.43 13.80
CA GLU A 92 -16.60 -0.46 14.66
C GLU A 92 -15.22 0.14 14.98
N GLN A 93 -14.59 -0.36 16.06
CA GLN A 93 -13.20 0.01 16.33
C GLN A 93 -12.31 -0.39 15.16
N PRO A 94 -11.41 0.51 14.72
CA PRO A 94 -10.52 0.23 13.61
C PRO A 94 -9.59 -0.93 13.93
N LYS A 95 -9.29 -1.75 12.92
CA LYS A 95 -8.32 -2.84 13.00
C LYS A 95 -7.23 -2.60 11.98
N LEU A 96 -6.01 -3.00 12.32
CA LEU A 96 -4.91 -2.99 11.36
C LEU A 96 -5.15 -4.08 10.31
N VAL A 97 -5.03 -3.69 9.05
CA VAL A 97 -5.09 -4.57 7.89
C VAL A 97 -3.80 -4.39 7.12
N GLU A 98 -3.10 -5.50 6.88
CA GLU A 98 -1.91 -5.50 6.02
C GLU A 98 -2.33 -5.44 4.55
N VAL A 99 -1.71 -4.54 3.80
CA VAL A 99 -1.85 -4.47 2.34
C VAL A 99 -0.99 -5.59 1.76
N ASN A 100 -1.61 -6.74 1.56
CA ASN A 100 -0.98 -7.84 0.86
C ASN A 100 -0.92 -7.54 -0.65
N ASN A 101 0.27 -7.62 -1.25
CA ASN A 101 0.47 -7.35 -2.69
C ASN A 101 0.02 -8.50 -3.60
N TRP A 102 -0.42 -9.63 -3.04
CA TRP A 102 -0.97 -10.75 -3.80
C TRP A 102 -2.36 -10.41 -4.37
N ILE A 103 -2.45 -10.37 -5.69
CA ILE A 103 -3.67 -10.14 -6.47
C ILE A 103 -4.31 -11.50 -6.75
N SER A 104 -5.57 -11.70 -6.35
CA SER A 104 -6.31 -12.91 -6.68
C SER A 104 -6.59 -12.98 -8.19
N VAL A 105 -6.37 -14.15 -8.80
CA VAL A 105 -6.66 -14.35 -10.24
C VAL A 105 -8.16 -14.24 -10.58
N LYS A 106 -9.03 -14.18 -9.57
CA LYS A 106 -10.46 -13.90 -9.73
C LYS A 106 -10.77 -12.40 -9.78
N ASP A 107 -9.89 -11.59 -9.22
CA ASP A 107 -10.07 -10.15 -9.13
C ASP A 107 -9.46 -9.50 -10.38
N GLU A 108 -8.22 -9.87 -10.72
CA GLU A 108 -7.48 -9.33 -11.85
C GLU A 108 -6.39 -10.32 -12.33
N LEU A 109 -6.12 -10.35 -13.63
CA LEU A 109 -5.06 -11.14 -14.26
C LEU A 109 -3.87 -10.24 -14.62
N PRO A 110 -2.64 -10.77 -14.74
CA PRO A 110 -1.50 -9.98 -15.19
C PRO A 110 -1.69 -9.45 -16.61
N ASP A 111 -0.94 -8.40 -16.98
CA ASP A 111 -0.80 -8.00 -18.39
C ASP A 111 -0.18 -9.15 -19.21
N GLU A 112 -0.50 -9.19 -20.51
CA GLU A 112 0.06 -10.20 -21.41
C GLU A 112 1.59 -10.06 -21.57
N ASP A 113 2.26 -11.19 -21.74
CA ASP A 113 3.69 -11.32 -22.00
C ASP A 113 4.62 -10.74 -20.91
N ILE A 114 4.29 -10.97 -19.64
CA ILE A 114 5.13 -10.56 -18.49
C ILE A 114 5.47 -11.73 -17.56
N ASP A 115 6.60 -11.61 -16.86
CA ASP A 115 6.96 -12.49 -15.73
C ASP A 115 6.38 -11.96 -14.41
N VAL A 116 5.79 -12.87 -13.63
CA VAL A 116 5.21 -12.58 -12.31
C VAL A 116 5.57 -13.63 -11.28
N LEU A 117 5.46 -13.27 -10.00
CA LEU A 117 5.37 -14.25 -8.92
C LEU A 117 3.96 -14.82 -8.89
N ILE A 118 3.84 -16.15 -8.77
CA ILE A 118 2.58 -16.85 -8.60
C ILE A 118 2.55 -17.58 -7.26
N TYR A 119 1.36 -17.62 -6.65
CA TYR A 119 1.05 -18.43 -5.49
C TYR A 119 -0.13 -19.36 -5.80
N GLY A 120 -0.02 -20.60 -5.37
CA GLY A 120 -1.02 -21.61 -5.67
C GLY A 120 -0.83 -22.89 -4.89
N TYR A 121 -1.61 -23.90 -5.28
CA TYR A 121 -1.54 -25.22 -4.68
C TYR A 121 -1.61 -26.35 -5.72
N LYS A 122 -1.06 -27.50 -5.35
CA LYS A 122 -1.22 -28.78 -6.05
C LYS A 122 -1.89 -29.79 -5.12
N ARG A 123 -2.97 -30.41 -5.59
CA ARG A 123 -3.73 -31.45 -4.86
C ARG A 123 -4.05 -31.06 -3.40
N SER A 124 -4.41 -29.79 -3.19
CA SER A 124 -4.86 -29.21 -1.91
C SER A 124 -3.83 -29.13 -0.77
N GLU A 125 -2.72 -29.87 -0.80
CA GLU A 125 -1.78 -29.96 0.32
C GLU A 125 -0.44 -29.25 0.06
N PHE A 126 -0.01 -29.14 -1.20
CA PHE A 126 1.30 -28.55 -1.53
C PHE A 126 1.14 -27.12 -2.00
N ARG A 127 1.62 -26.15 -1.21
CA ARG A 127 1.67 -24.72 -1.55
C ARG A 127 3.02 -24.37 -2.17
N LEU A 128 3.02 -23.51 -3.18
CA LEU A 128 4.22 -23.07 -3.87
C LEU A 128 4.14 -21.58 -4.18
N ILE A 129 5.28 -20.90 -4.04
CA ILE A 129 5.56 -19.60 -4.66
C ILE A 129 6.63 -19.84 -5.73
N SER A 130 6.40 -19.39 -6.96
CA SER A 130 7.37 -19.48 -8.06
C SER A 130 7.23 -18.33 -9.05
N ILE A 131 8.20 -18.13 -9.93
CA ILE A 131 8.10 -17.23 -11.08
C ILE A 131 7.37 -17.95 -12.22
N SER A 132 6.52 -17.26 -12.98
CA SER A 132 5.85 -17.78 -14.16
C SER A 132 5.59 -16.66 -15.18
N PHE A 133 5.77 -16.98 -16.46
CA PHE A 133 5.43 -16.11 -17.58
C PHE A 133 3.94 -16.22 -17.87
N TYR A 134 3.24 -15.09 -17.97
CA TYR A 134 1.82 -15.03 -18.31
C TYR A 134 1.66 -14.66 -19.79
N SER A 135 1.02 -15.53 -20.56
CA SER A 135 0.78 -15.33 -22.00
C SER A 135 -0.43 -16.13 -22.47
N GLU A 136 -1.17 -15.61 -23.44
CA GLU A 136 -2.39 -16.19 -24.01
C GLU A 136 -3.43 -16.56 -22.93
N GLY A 137 -3.60 -15.68 -21.94
CA GLY A 137 -4.53 -15.90 -20.83
C GLY A 137 -4.09 -16.99 -19.83
N LYS A 138 -2.85 -17.50 -19.91
CA LYS A 138 -2.38 -18.64 -19.12
C LYS A 138 -1.02 -18.38 -18.47
N PHE A 139 -0.86 -18.90 -17.27
CA PHE A 139 0.44 -18.97 -16.60
C PHE A 139 1.23 -20.18 -17.09
N ASN A 140 2.45 -19.97 -17.58
CA ASN A 140 3.36 -21.04 -18.02
C ASN A 140 3.88 -21.84 -16.81
N ARG A 141 3.20 -22.94 -16.51
CA ARG A 141 3.49 -23.84 -15.38
C ARG A 141 2.83 -25.22 -15.61
N PRO A 142 3.17 -26.25 -14.82
CA PRO A 142 2.53 -27.55 -14.95
C PRO A 142 1.02 -27.51 -14.65
N ASP A 143 0.21 -28.15 -15.51
CA ASP A 143 -1.26 -28.17 -15.42
C ASP A 143 -1.82 -28.64 -14.07
N SER A 144 -1.05 -29.44 -13.33
CA SER A 144 -1.44 -29.94 -12.01
C SER A 144 -1.42 -28.88 -10.89
N PHE A 145 -0.99 -27.65 -11.18
CA PHE A 145 -0.90 -26.55 -10.23
C PHE A 145 -2.00 -25.52 -10.48
N THR A 146 -2.71 -25.10 -9.43
CA THR A 146 -3.78 -24.10 -9.50
C THR A 146 -3.28 -22.77 -8.96
N VAL A 147 -3.15 -21.72 -9.81
CA VAL A 147 -2.76 -20.36 -9.36
C VAL A 147 -4.00 -19.84 -8.67
N THR A 148 -3.79 -19.27 -7.50
CA THR A 148 -4.84 -18.48 -6.84
C THR A 148 -4.49 -17.01 -6.80
N HIS A 149 -3.21 -16.67 -6.68
CA HIS A 149 -2.78 -15.29 -6.61
C HIS A 149 -1.49 -15.05 -7.41
N TRP A 150 -1.27 -13.81 -7.82
CA TRP A 150 -0.04 -13.35 -8.46
C TRP A 150 0.40 -12.00 -7.90
N GLN A 151 1.65 -11.61 -8.13
CA GLN A 151 2.11 -10.24 -7.95
C GLN A 151 3.27 -9.93 -8.92
N PRO A 152 3.53 -8.66 -9.25
CA PRO A 152 4.71 -8.27 -10.02
C PRO A 152 6.00 -8.78 -9.38
N LEU A 153 7.04 -9.02 -10.18
CA LEU A 153 8.36 -9.35 -9.64
C LEU A 153 8.89 -8.18 -8.79
N PRO A 154 9.56 -8.47 -7.65
CA PRO A 154 10.32 -7.45 -6.95
C PRO A 154 11.41 -6.88 -7.88
N GLN A 155 11.86 -5.65 -7.63
CA GLN A 155 13.00 -5.13 -8.38
C GLN A 155 14.22 -6.05 -8.20
N PRO A 156 14.92 -6.40 -9.29
CA PRO A 156 16.12 -7.23 -9.18
C PRO A 156 17.17 -6.52 -8.31
N PRO A 157 18.10 -7.28 -7.70
CA PRO A 157 19.24 -6.69 -7.01
C PRO A 157 19.99 -5.72 -7.92
N ARG A 158 20.50 -4.63 -7.34
CA ARG A 158 21.44 -3.74 -8.03
C ARG A 158 22.85 -4.26 -7.79
N ASP A 159 23.69 -4.19 -8.82
CA ASP A 159 25.13 -4.47 -8.72
C ASP A 159 25.86 -3.45 -7.84
#